data_AF-A0A926CX00-F1
#
_entry.id   AF-A0A926CX00-F1
#
_cell.length_a   1.000
_cell.length_b   1.000
_cell.length_c   1.000
_cell.angle_alpha   90.00
_cell.angle_beta   90.00
_cell.angle_gamma   90.00
#
_symmetry.space_group_name_H-M   'P 1'
#
loop_
_entity.id
_entity.type
_entity.pdbx_description
1 polymer ?
#
loop_
_entity_poly.entity_id
_entity_poly.type
_entity_poly.pdbx_seq_one_letter_code
_entity_poly.pdbx_strand_id
1 'polypeptide(L)'
;MQAHELIQSGILELYCLGIASADERTLIEELKETHSEIQEEIASIEKALRIYAGSDIPKPSEHLHRKIFDTIAQQESDALHLPPILSAQSNREEWETYLANNNIKKPAGQNQLYLIELPSTQNLITYVVYAERGGNVEESHETELERLFMLKGTCTIEYNGMLRVYNEGDFIEIPPNSVHHAIATSDETMILIGQRLAA
;
A
#
# COMPACT_ATOMS: atom_id res chain seq x y z
N MET A 1 -4.14 -35.66 -27.18
CA MET A 1 -2.79 -35.34 -27.67
C MET A 1 -1.85 -35.42 -26.48
N GLN A 2 -0.67 -36.03 -26.63
CA GLN A 2 0.32 -36.09 -25.54
C GLN A 2 1.21 -34.84 -25.55
N ALA A 3 1.86 -34.51 -24.43
CA ALA A 3 2.70 -33.31 -24.30
C ALA A 3 3.79 -33.20 -25.39
N HIS A 4 4.50 -34.30 -25.68
CA HIS A 4 5.50 -34.37 -26.75
C HIS A 4 4.93 -34.11 -28.16
N GLU A 5 3.72 -34.61 -28.42
CA GLU A 5 3.02 -34.44 -29.70
C GLU A 5 2.56 -32.98 -29.88
N LEU A 6 2.11 -32.34 -28.80
CA LEU A 6 1.77 -30.93 -28.76
C LEU A 6 3.00 -30.04 -29.05
N ILE A 7 4.14 -30.33 -28.45
CA ILE A 7 5.39 -29.59 -28.67
C ILE A 7 5.81 -29.63 -30.15
N GLN A 8 5.67 -30.78 -30.82
CA GLN A 8 6.06 -30.92 -32.23
C GLN A 8 5.01 -30.44 -33.24
N SER A 9 3.79 -30.15 -32.79
CA SER A 9 2.65 -29.85 -33.66
C SER A 9 2.65 -28.41 -34.23
N GLY A 10 3.42 -27.49 -33.64
CA GLY A 10 3.37 -26.06 -33.97
C GLY A 10 2.26 -25.28 -33.26
N ILE A 11 1.44 -25.95 -32.44
CA ILE A 11 0.30 -25.33 -31.75
C ILE A 11 0.75 -24.37 -30.64
N LEU A 12 1.89 -24.64 -29.98
CA LEU A 12 2.42 -23.75 -28.93
C LEU A 12 2.86 -22.40 -29.50
N GLU A 13 3.37 -22.37 -30.73
CA GLU A 13 3.72 -21.16 -31.46
C GLU A 13 2.47 -20.34 -31.82
N LEU A 14 1.41 -21.01 -32.30
CA LEU A 14 0.12 -20.37 -32.55
C LEU A 14 -0.48 -19.79 -31.27
N TYR A 15 -0.32 -20.49 -30.15
CA TYR A 15 -0.74 -20.03 -28.84
C TYR A 15 0.04 -18.78 -28.41
N CYS A 16 1.37 -18.80 -28.49
CA CYS A 16 2.21 -17.65 -28.13
C CYS A 16 1.97 -16.42 -29.02
N LEU A 17 1.58 -16.63 -30.28
CA LEU A 17 1.20 -15.56 -31.21
C LEU A 17 -0.24 -15.04 -30.99
N GLY A 18 -1.02 -15.67 -30.09
CA GLY A 18 -2.39 -15.29 -29.79
C GLY A 18 -3.40 -15.66 -30.88
N ILE A 19 -3.08 -16.61 -31.76
CA ILE A 19 -3.93 -17.02 -32.91
C ILE A 19 -4.42 -18.47 -32.83
N ALA A 20 -4.06 -19.21 -31.78
CA ALA A 20 -4.62 -20.54 -31.51
C ALA A 20 -6.15 -20.48 -31.31
N SER A 21 -6.82 -21.56 -31.73
CA SER A 21 -8.27 -21.72 -31.53
C SER A 21 -8.63 -21.79 -30.04
N ALA A 22 -9.92 -21.66 -29.71
CA ALA A 22 -10.39 -21.79 -28.33
C ALA A 22 -10.13 -23.20 -27.76
N ASP A 23 -10.31 -24.24 -28.57
CA ASP A 23 -10.10 -25.63 -28.18
C ASP A 23 -8.61 -25.92 -27.91
N GLU A 24 -7.73 -25.46 -28.80
CA GLU A 24 -6.27 -25.58 -28.62
C GLU A 24 -5.79 -24.83 -27.37
N ARG A 25 -6.28 -23.60 -27.13
CA ARG A 25 -5.95 -22.85 -25.90
C ARG A 25 -6.35 -23.61 -24.65
N THR A 26 -7.56 -24.17 -24.64
CA THR A 26 -8.06 -24.94 -23.49
C THR A 26 -7.18 -26.16 -23.22
N LEU A 27 -6.86 -26.92 -24.28
CA LEU A 27 -5.96 -28.07 -24.19
C LEU A 27 -4.58 -27.70 -23.64
N ILE A 28 -4.02 -26.56 -24.07
CA ILE A 28 -2.70 -26.10 -23.61
C ILE A 28 -2.75 -25.73 -22.13
N GLU A 29 -3.74 -24.96 -21.67
CA GLU A 29 -3.84 -24.57 -20.26
C GLU A 29 -4.00 -25.80 -19.35
N GLU A 30 -4.81 -26.79 -19.74
CA GLU A 30 -4.98 -28.04 -19.00
C GLU A 30 -3.68 -28.84 -18.89
N LEU A 31 -2.95 -28.98 -20.01
CA LEU A 31 -1.69 -29.75 -20.01
C LEU A 31 -0.54 -28.98 -19.34
N LYS A 32 -0.57 -27.65 -19.36
CA LYS A 32 0.45 -26.80 -18.73
C LYS A 32 0.48 -26.95 -17.21
N GLU A 33 -0.64 -27.30 -16.58
CA GLU A 33 -0.69 -27.55 -15.12
C GLU A 33 0.04 -28.83 -14.71
N THR A 34 0.13 -29.82 -15.60
CA THR A 34 0.62 -31.18 -15.28
C THR A 34 1.94 -31.54 -15.95
N HIS A 35 2.35 -30.79 -17.00
CA HIS A 35 3.56 -31.07 -17.77
C HIS A 35 4.46 -29.82 -17.85
N SER A 36 5.56 -29.83 -17.07
CA SER A 36 6.51 -28.71 -17.02
C SER A 36 7.23 -28.48 -18.36
N GLU A 37 7.43 -29.52 -19.16
CA GLU A 37 8.03 -29.44 -20.51
C GLU A 37 7.26 -28.49 -21.47
N ILE A 38 5.93 -28.37 -21.30
CA ILE A 38 5.11 -27.43 -22.08
C ILE A 38 5.37 -25.99 -21.65
N GLN A 39 5.53 -25.75 -20.33
CA GLN A 39 5.87 -24.43 -19.81
C GLN A 39 7.24 -23.97 -20.29
N GLU A 40 8.21 -24.89 -20.29
CA GLU A 40 9.58 -24.63 -20.77
C GLU A 40 9.58 -24.28 -22.27
N GLU A 41 8.81 -25.00 -23.08
CA GLU A 41 8.69 -24.71 -24.51
C GLU A 41 8.00 -23.37 -24.78
N ILE A 42 6.90 -23.07 -24.09
CA ILE A 42 6.22 -21.76 -24.18
C ILE A 42 7.20 -20.63 -23.83
N ALA A 43 7.94 -20.76 -22.73
CA ALA A 43 8.91 -19.74 -22.32
C ALA A 43 10.05 -19.57 -23.35
N SER A 44 10.49 -20.66 -24.00
CA SER A 44 11.47 -20.64 -25.08
C SER A 44 10.94 -19.86 -26.31
N ILE A 45 9.71 -20.16 -26.73
CA ILE A 45 9.03 -19.48 -27.85
C ILE A 45 8.84 -18.00 -27.55
N GLU A 46 8.31 -17.65 -26.38
CA GLU A 46 8.12 -16.26 -25.95
C GLU A 46 9.44 -15.48 -25.92
N LYS A 47 10.53 -16.12 -25.48
CA LYS A 47 11.86 -15.50 -25.49
C LYS A 47 12.31 -15.19 -26.92
N ALA A 48 12.12 -16.11 -27.86
CA ALA A 48 12.43 -15.88 -29.27
C ALA A 48 11.58 -14.75 -29.86
N LEU A 49 10.28 -14.71 -29.56
CA LEU A 49 9.37 -13.64 -29.98
C LEU A 49 9.75 -12.28 -29.38
N ARG A 50 10.18 -12.24 -28.12
CA ARG A 50 10.65 -11.00 -27.48
C ARG A 50 11.91 -10.46 -28.14
N ILE A 51 12.84 -11.33 -28.51
CA ILE A 51 14.05 -10.95 -29.27
C ILE A 51 13.67 -10.40 -30.64
N TYR A 52 12.76 -11.07 -31.34
CA TYR A 52 12.24 -10.61 -32.63
C TYR A 52 11.57 -9.23 -32.52
N ALA A 53 10.69 -9.06 -31.54
CA ALA A 53 9.96 -7.82 -31.28
C ALA A 53 10.86 -6.66 -30.84
N GLY A 54 12.03 -6.93 -30.24
CA GLY A 54 12.97 -5.92 -29.78
C GLY A 54 13.70 -5.14 -30.88
N SER A 55 13.49 -5.48 -32.16
CA SER A 55 14.09 -4.78 -33.29
C SER A 55 13.15 -3.71 -33.85
N ASP A 56 13.59 -2.44 -33.77
CA ASP A 56 12.96 -1.28 -34.43
C ASP A 56 11.55 -0.89 -33.95
N ILE A 57 11.36 -0.76 -32.62
CA ILE A 57 10.09 -0.29 -32.04
C ILE A 57 10.00 1.24 -32.11
N PRO A 58 9.00 1.81 -32.82
CA PRO A 58 8.78 3.26 -32.80
C PRO A 58 8.39 3.73 -31.39
N LYS A 59 8.98 4.84 -30.94
CA LYS A 59 8.67 5.42 -29.63
C LYS A 59 7.15 5.74 -29.56
N PRO A 60 6.42 5.24 -28.56
CA PRO A 60 5.02 5.61 -28.38
C PRO A 60 4.90 7.11 -28.08
N SER A 61 3.72 7.68 -28.37
CA SER A 61 3.50 9.11 -28.12
C SER A 61 3.46 9.43 -26.62
N GLU A 62 4.00 10.58 -26.25
CA GLU A 62 3.94 11.09 -24.86
C GLU A 62 2.49 11.25 -24.35
N HIS A 63 1.55 11.52 -25.26
CA HIS A 63 0.13 11.59 -24.95
C HIS A 63 -0.43 10.22 -24.50
N LEU A 64 -0.03 9.13 -25.17
CA LEU A 64 -0.48 7.79 -24.80
C LEU A 64 0.10 7.38 -23.44
N HIS A 65 1.38 7.68 -23.20
CA HIS A 65 2.03 7.47 -21.91
C HIS A 65 1.24 8.16 -20.80
N ARG A 66 0.97 9.46 -20.96
CA ARG A 66 0.21 10.24 -19.99
C ARG A 66 -1.18 9.68 -19.74
N LYS A 67 -1.92 9.36 -20.81
CA LYS A 67 -3.28 8.79 -20.68
C LYS A 67 -3.28 7.49 -19.87
N ILE A 68 -2.30 6.61 -20.06
CA ILE A 68 -2.20 5.35 -19.31
C ILE A 68 -1.98 5.64 -17.83
N PHE A 69 -1.00 6.49 -17.49
CA PHE A 69 -0.69 6.84 -16.11
C PHE A 69 -1.82 7.60 -15.41
N ASP A 70 -2.48 8.53 -16.12
CA ASP A 70 -3.65 9.24 -15.60
C ASP A 70 -4.81 8.27 -15.31
N THR A 71 -5.01 7.25 -16.16
CA THR A 71 -6.06 6.24 -15.95
C THR A 71 -5.76 5.35 -14.74
N ILE A 72 -4.50 4.91 -14.57
CA ILE A 72 -4.07 4.14 -13.39
C ILE A 72 -4.27 4.97 -12.12
N ALA A 73 -3.83 6.22 -12.14
CA ALA A 73 -4.00 7.14 -11.01
C ALA A 73 -5.48 7.41 -10.69
N GLN A 74 -6.35 7.49 -11.71
CA GLN A 74 -7.80 7.63 -11.51
C GLN A 74 -8.44 6.38 -10.90
N GLN A 75 -8.02 5.18 -11.32
CA GLN A 75 -8.50 3.93 -10.73
C GLN A 75 -8.05 3.78 -9.27
N GLU A 76 -6.86 4.27 -8.93
CA GLU A 76 -6.41 4.37 -7.55
C GLU A 76 -7.20 5.44 -6.78
N SER A 77 -7.48 6.59 -7.40
CA SER A 77 -8.20 7.69 -6.74
C SER A 77 -9.69 7.40 -6.48
N ASP A 78 -10.37 6.70 -7.39
CA ASP A 78 -11.77 6.30 -7.19
C ASP A 78 -11.91 5.22 -6.09
N ALA A 79 -10.80 4.63 -5.65
CA ALA A 79 -10.71 3.73 -4.50
C ALA A 79 -10.12 4.39 -3.24
N LEU A 80 -9.66 5.64 -3.30
CA LEU A 80 -9.11 6.35 -2.13
C LEU A 80 -10.25 6.88 -1.25
N HIS A 81 -10.75 6.02 -0.37
CA HIS A 81 -11.50 6.48 0.79
C HIS A 81 -10.55 7.23 1.73
N LEU A 82 -10.47 8.55 1.56
CA LEU A 82 -9.65 9.39 2.42
C LEU A 82 -10.10 9.26 3.89
N PRO A 83 -9.15 9.20 4.84
CA PRO A 83 -9.47 9.19 6.26
C PRO A 83 -10.25 10.43 6.70
N PRO A 84 -11.02 10.33 7.80
CA PRO A 84 -11.58 11.50 8.47
C PRO A 84 -10.51 12.55 8.79
N ILE A 85 -10.91 13.81 8.92
CA ILE A 85 -9.99 14.88 9.33
C ILE A 85 -9.98 14.98 10.86
N LEU A 86 -8.78 15.02 11.44
CA LEU A 86 -8.59 15.22 12.86
C LEU A 86 -8.93 16.65 13.28
N SER A 87 -9.72 16.73 14.34
CA SER A 87 -10.13 17.95 15.01
C SER A 87 -10.43 17.67 16.48
N ALA A 88 -10.65 18.72 17.26
CA ALA A 88 -11.10 18.58 18.65
C ALA A 88 -12.47 17.86 18.78
N GLN A 89 -13.22 17.68 17.69
CA GLN A 89 -14.49 16.95 17.64
C GLN A 89 -14.34 15.53 17.09
N SER A 90 -13.12 15.09 16.77
CA SER A 90 -12.88 13.71 16.32
C SER A 90 -13.39 12.72 17.35
N ASN A 91 -14.06 11.69 16.85
CA ASN A 91 -14.69 10.67 17.68
C ASN A 91 -14.11 9.30 17.37
N ARG A 92 -14.14 8.42 18.37
CA ARG A 92 -13.60 7.06 18.26
C ARG A 92 -14.32 6.22 17.21
N GLU A 93 -15.65 6.26 17.20
CA GLU A 93 -16.48 5.38 16.37
C GLU A 93 -16.19 5.56 14.87
N GLU A 94 -16.02 6.81 14.43
CA GLU A 94 -15.68 7.16 13.06
C GLU A 94 -14.33 6.59 12.63
N TRP A 95 -13.31 6.71 13.49
CA TRP A 95 -11.97 6.18 13.21
C TRP A 95 -11.91 4.65 13.30
N GLU A 96 -12.57 4.04 14.27
CA GLU A 96 -12.67 2.57 14.35
C GLU A 96 -13.38 1.99 13.12
N THR A 97 -14.46 2.64 12.68
CA THR A 97 -15.18 2.27 11.45
C THR A 97 -14.28 2.41 10.23
N TYR A 98 -13.53 3.51 10.10
CA TYR A 98 -12.60 3.72 9.00
C TYR A 98 -11.52 2.62 8.96
N LEU A 99 -10.85 2.35 10.08
CA LEU A 99 -9.80 1.33 10.15
C LEU A 99 -10.36 -0.07 9.84
N ALA A 100 -11.55 -0.40 10.35
CA ALA A 100 -12.20 -1.68 10.10
C ALA A 100 -12.58 -1.87 8.62
N ASN A 101 -13.21 -0.87 8.00
CA ASN A 101 -13.65 -0.93 6.61
C ASN A 101 -12.48 -1.04 5.62
N ASN A 102 -11.33 -0.46 5.97
CA ASN A 102 -10.11 -0.52 5.17
C ASN A 102 -9.18 -1.68 5.60
N ASN A 103 -9.63 -2.56 6.51
CA ASN A 103 -8.87 -3.70 7.04
C ASN A 103 -7.47 -3.33 7.57
N ILE A 104 -7.33 -2.13 8.14
CA ILE A 104 -6.09 -1.63 8.73
C ILE A 104 -5.91 -2.26 10.11
N LYS A 105 -4.81 -2.98 10.28
CA LYS A 105 -4.49 -3.73 11.49
C LYS A 105 -3.01 -3.61 11.80
N LYS A 106 -2.66 -3.78 13.08
CA LYS A 106 -1.27 -3.88 13.51
C LYS A 106 -0.55 -4.96 12.69
N PRO A 107 0.61 -4.65 12.07
CA PRO A 107 1.42 -5.65 11.38
C PRO A 107 1.93 -6.75 12.32
N ALA A 108 2.12 -7.96 11.78
CA ALA A 108 2.75 -9.04 12.54
C ALA A 108 4.26 -8.76 12.69
N GLY A 109 4.77 -8.89 13.91
CA GLY A 109 6.19 -8.74 14.20
C GLY A 109 6.46 -8.38 15.67
N GLN A 110 7.74 -8.20 16.01
CA GLN A 110 8.20 -7.95 17.37
C GLN A 110 8.54 -6.47 17.66
N ASN A 111 8.31 -5.56 16.70
CA ASN A 111 8.59 -4.14 16.95
C ASN A 111 7.61 -3.58 17.99
N GLN A 112 8.14 -2.68 18.83
CA GLN A 112 7.38 -1.98 19.85
C GLN A 112 6.57 -0.82 19.27
N LEU A 113 6.84 -0.39 18.04
CA LEU A 113 6.13 0.67 17.35
C LEU A 113 6.03 0.34 15.85
N TYR A 114 4.84 0.55 15.29
CA TYR A 114 4.56 0.50 13.86
C TYR A 114 3.85 1.78 13.47
N LEU A 115 4.32 2.42 12.40
CA LEU A 115 3.61 3.49 11.71
C LEU A 115 3.14 2.95 10.37
N ILE A 116 1.85 3.12 10.09
CA ILE A 116 1.23 2.76 8.81
C ILE A 116 0.69 4.04 8.19
N GLU A 117 1.22 4.41 7.03
CA GLU A 117 0.68 5.50 6.23
C GLU A 117 -0.69 5.11 5.67
N LEU A 118 -1.65 6.02 5.82
CA LEU A 118 -3.01 5.89 5.31
C LEU A 118 -3.14 6.73 4.02
N PRO A 119 -4.20 6.53 3.21
CA PRO A 119 -4.48 7.37 2.07
C PRO A 119 -4.38 8.85 2.41
N SER A 120 -3.53 9.56 1.66
CA SER A 120 -3.10 10.92 1.96
C SER A 120 -3.21 11.80 0.71
N THR A 121 -3.15 13.11 0.90
CA THR A 121 -3.12 14.08 -0.21
C THR A 121 -1.77 14.81 -0.22
N GLN A 122 -1.50 15.61 -1.25
CA GLN A 122 -0.26 16.41 -1.31
C GLN A 122 -0.07 17.35 -0.11
N ASN A 123 -1.15 17.76 0.57
CA ASN A 123 -1.10 18.74 1.67
C ASN A 123 -1.47 18.14 3.04
N LEU A 124 -1.81 16.85 3.09
CA LEU A 124 -2.26 16.18 4.30
C LEU A 124 -1.76 14.74 4.28
N ILE A 125 -0.77 14.47 5.12
CA ILE A 125 -0.30 13.12 5.39
C ILE A 125 -1.10 12.58 6.57
N THR A 126 -1.68 11.38 6.43
CA THR A 126 -2.39 10.70 7.50
C THR A 126 -1.72 9.36 7.79
N TYR A 127 -1.61 9.01 9.07
CA TYR A 127 -1.03 7.74 9.49
C TYR A 127 -1.71 7.22 10.77
N VAL A 128 -1.55 5.92 11.01
CA VAL A 128 -1.89 5.28 12.28
C VAL A 128 -0.65 4.66 12.90
N VAL A 129 -0.50 4.86 14.21
CA VAL A 129 0.56 4.30 15.02
C VAL A 129 -0.02 3.21 15.91
N TYR A 130 0.58 2.03 15.85
CA TYR A 130 0.39 0.96 16.82
C TYR A 130 1.64 0.84 17.67
N ALA A 131 1.52 1.00 18.98
CA ALA A 131 2.65 0.87 19.89
C ALA A 131 2.36 -0.04 21.08
N GLU A 132 3.33 -0.85 21.45
CA GLU A 132 3.36 -1.57 22.71
C GLU A 132 3.97 -0.69 23.80
N ARG A 133 3.76 -1.05 25.07
CA ARG A 133 4.32 -0.31 26.21
C ARG A 133 5.82 -0.05 26.03
N GLY A 134 6.23 1.21 26.15
CA GLY A 134 7.62 1.65 25.98
C GLY A 134 8.03 1.96 24.54
N GLY A 135 7.21 1.61 23.54
CA GLY A 135 7.39 2.06 22.17
C GLY A 135 7.39 3.59 22.12
N ASN A 136 8.38 4.16 21.46
CA ASN A 136 8.60 5.60 21.46
C ASN A 136 9.11 6.12 20.12
N VAL A 137 8.92 7.42 19.91
CA VAL A 137 9.43 8.17 18.76
C VAL A 137 9.74 9.60 19.20
N GLU A 138 10.91 10.09 18.81
CA GLU A 138 11.27 11.51 18.91
C GLU A 138 11.34 12.08 17.50
N GLU A 139 10.61 13.16 17.26
CA GLU A 139 10.55 13.78 15.94
C GLU A 139 10.29 15.28 16.01
N SER A 140 10.50 15.93 14.87
CA SER A 140 10.23 17.34 14.66
C SER A 140 9.93 17.59 13.19
N HIS A 141 9.03 18.52 12.92
CA HIS A 141 8.67 18.91 11.55
C HIS A 141 8.79 20.42 11.41
N GLU A 142 9.54 20.90 10.42
CA GLU A 142 9.87 22.33 10.30
C GLU A 142 8.67 23.17 9.85
N THR A 143 7.83 22.60 8.99
CA THR A 143 6.76 23.33 8.27
C THR A 143 5.38 22.73 8.45
N GLU A 144 5.24 21.67 9.25
CA GLU A 144 3.98 20.92 9.33
C GLU A 144 3.35 21.07 10.72
N LEU A 145 2.05 21.36 10.75
CA LEU A 145 1.23 21.23 11.95
C LEU A 145 0.83 19.76 12.08
N GLU A 146 1.16 19.15 13.22
CA GLU A 146 0.76 17.78 13.48
C GLU A 146 -0.42 17.72 14.45
N ARG A 147 -1.42 16.93 14.08
CA ARG A 147 -2.60 16.62 14.88
C ARG A 147 -2.55 15.17 15.25
N LEU A 148 -2.72 14.87 16.53
CA LEU A 148 -2.79 13.50 17.02
C LEU A 148 -4.12 13.26 17.73
N PHE A 149 -4.64 12.04 17.61
CA PHE A 149 -5.83 11.60 18.32
C PHE A 149 -5.60 10.24 18.94
N MET A 150 -5.79 10.16 20.25
CA MET A 150 -5.64 8.92 21.02
C MET A 150 -6.86 8.03 20.83
N LEU A 151 -6.80 7.12 19.85
CA LEU A 151 -7.91 6.21 19.58
C LEU A 151 -8.07 5.19 20.71
N LYS A 152 -6.96 4.58 21.15
CA LYS A 152 -6.93 3.54 22.18
C LYS A 152 -5.61 3.59 22.99
N GLY A 153 -5.66 3.28 24.28
CA GLY A 153 -4.50 3.25 25.16
C GLY A 153 -4.08 4.64 25.64
N THR A 154 -2.84 4.75 26.11
CA THR A 154 -2.31 5.97 26.71
C THR A 154 -0.87 6.22 26.27
N CYS A 155 -0.47 7.49 26.21
CA CYS A 155 0.91 7.87 25.98
C CYS A 155 1.31 9.07 26.83
N THR A 156 2.62 9.29 26.93
CA THR A 156 3.16 10.58 27.31
C THR A 156 3.81 11.23 26.11
N ILE A 157 3.62 12.54 25.94
CA ILE A 157 4.36 13.33 24.98
C ILE A 157 5.10 14.42 25.73
N GLU A 158 6.41 14.46 25.56
CA GLU A 158 7.26 15.56 25.99
C GLU A 158 7.47 16.52 24.83
N TYR A 159 7.10 17.79 24.99
CA TYR A 159 7.45 18.85 24.06
C TYR A 159 7.58 20.18 24.82
N ASN A 160 8.49 21.05 24.39
CA ASN A 160 8.80 22.31 25.10
C ASN A 160 9.19 22.12 26.59
N GLY A 161 9.86 20.99 26.92
CA GLY A 161 10.25 20.66 28.30
C GLY A 161 9.08 20.33 29.24
N MET A 162 7.88 20.12 28.69
CA MET A 162 6.71 19.70 29.44
C MET A 162 6.31 18.28 29.04
N LEU A 163 6.33 17.37 30.01
CA LEU A 163 5.76 16.04 29.87
C LEU A 163 4.25 16.10 30.14
N ARG A 164 3.44 15.66 29.19
CA ARG A 164 1.98 15.53 29.34
C ARG A 164 1.55 14.09 29.14
N VAL A 165 0.54 13.67 29.90
CA VAL A 165 -0.11 12.35 29.75
C VAL A 165 -1.36 12.54 28.92
N TYR A 166 -1.56 11.69 27.93
CA TYR A 166 -2.73 11.67 27.06
C TYR A 166 -3.44 10.32 27.14
N ASN A 167 -4.76 10.39 27.21
CA ASN A 167 -5.66 9.27 27.34
C ASN A 167 -6.51 9.12 26.09
N GLU A 168 -7.17 7.98 26.01
CA GLU A 168 -8.24 7.69 25.08
C GLU A 168 -9.21 8.86 24.86
N GLY A 169 -9.36 9.28 23.60
CA GLY A 169 -10.21 10.39 23.17
C GLY A 169 -9.53 11.77 23.20
N ASP A 170 -8.32 11.88 23.74
CA ASP A 170 -7.60 13.15 23.73
C ASP A 170 -7.16 13.54 22.31
N PHE A 171 -7.35 14.82 21.99
CA PHE A 171 -6.88 15.47 20.77
C PHE A 171 -5.70 16.39 21.08
N ILE A 172 -4.68 16.34 20.24
CA ILE A 172 -3.40 17.00 20.45
C ILE A 172 -3.02 17.77 19.18
N GLU A 173 -2.52 18.98 19.34
CA GLU A 173 -1.87 19.72 18.25
C GLU A 173 -0.43 20.05 18.64
N ILE A 174 0.50 19.70 17.76
CA ILE A 174 1.93 19.96 17.90
C ILE A 174 2.32 20.97 16.81
N PRO A 175 2.69 22.20 17.18
CA PRO A 175 3.08 23.22 16.21
C PRO A 175 4.35 22.87 15.43
N PRO A 176 4.54 23.42 14.22
CA PRO A 176 5.79 23.32 13.50
C PRO A 176 6.98 23.77 14.35
N ASN A 177 8.16 23.22 14.07
CA ASN A 177 9.42 23.45 14.80
C ASN A 177 9.38 23.05 16.28
N SER A 178 8.45 22.17 16.66
CA SER A 178 8.42 21.58 18.01
C SER A 178 9.04 20.19 17.98
N VAL A 179 10.20 20.02 18.63
CA VAL A 179 10.71 18.69 18.94
C VAL A 179 9.80 18.07 20.00
N HIS A 180 9.34 16.86 19.75
CA HIS A 180 8.49 16.14 20.66
C HIS A 180 8.87 14.66 20.73
N HIS A 181 8.73 14.09 21.91
CA HIS A 181 9.03 12.68 22.20
C HIS A 181 7.79 12.01 22.77
N ALA A 182 7.20 11.09 22.00
CA ALA A 182 6.04 10.32 22.39
C ALA A 182 6.44 8.92 22.89
N ILE A 183 5.87 8.47 24.00
CA ILE A 183 6.11 7.15 24.60
C ILE A 183 4.77 6.50 24.94
N ALA A 184 4.51 5.30 24.44
CA ALA A 184 3.33 4.52 24.78
C ALA A 184 3.42 4.00 26.22
N THR A 185 2.37 4.22 27.01
CA THR A 185 2.34 3.90 28.45
C THR A 185 1.33 2.82 28.84
N SER A 186 0.38 2.49 27.97
CA SER A 186 -0.63 1.46 28.23
C SER A 186 -0.06 0.05 28.20
N ASP A 187 -0.63 -0.85 29.02
CA ASP A 187 -0.31 -2.28 29.02
C ASP A 187 -0.89 -3.03 27.81
N GLU A 188 -1.95 -2.49 27.23
CA GLU A 188 -2.48 -2.92 25.94
C GLU A 188 -1.89 -2.09 24.79
N THR A 189 -1.95 -2.64 23.57
CA THR A 189 -1.52 -1.95 22.36
C THR A 189 -2.23 -0.60 22.23
N MET A 190 -1.43 0.46 22.22
CA MET A 190 -1.84 1.83 21.95
C MET A 190 -2.12 2.00 20.46
N ILE A 191 -3.20 2.71 20.14
CA ILE A 191 -3.53 3.12 18.78
C ILE A 191 -3.68 4.64 18.78
N LEU A 192 -2.84 5.32 17.98
CA LEU A 192 -2.85 6.76 17.83
C LEU A 192 -2.97 7.10 16.34
N ILE A 193 -3.86 8.03 16.01
CA ILE A 193 -4.02 8.55 14.66
C ILE A 193 -3.23 9.85 14.58
N GLY A 194 -2.47 10.04 13.51
CA GLY A 194 -1.75 11.28 13.26
C GLY A 194 -2.04 11.86 11.89
N GLN A 195 -2.08 13.19 11.82
CA GLN A 195 -2.23 13.94 10.59
C GLN A 195 -1.25 15.12 10.56
N ARG A 196 -0.45 15.22 9.50
CA ARG A 196 0.46 16.34 9.26
C ARG A 196 -0.08 17.20 8.13
N LEU A 197 -0.28 18.47 8.43
CA LEU A 197 -0.77 19.47 7.50
C LEU A 197 0.39 20.39 7.15
N ALA A 198 0.67 20.54 5.85
CA ALA A 198 1.59 21.58 5.40
C ALA A 198 1.05 22.95 5.83
N ALA A 199 1.83 23.71 6.61
CA ALA A 199 1.47 25.06 7.08
C ALA A 199 1.85 26.14 6.06
#